data_AF-A0A6M2C990-F1
#
_entry.id   AF-A0A6M2C990-F1
#
_cell.length_a   1.000
_cell.length_b   1.000
_cell.length_c   1.000
_cell.angle_alpha   90.00
_cell.angle_beta   90.00
_cell.angle_gamma   90.00
#
_symmetry.space_group_name_H-M   'P 1'
#
loop_
_entity.id
_entity.type
_entity.pdbx_description
1 polymer ?
#
loop_
_entity_poly.entity_id
_entity_poly.type
_entity_poly.pdbx_seq_one_letter_code
_entity_poly.pdbx_strand_id
1 'polypeptide(L)'
;MSANEKFLVMENTGTAKHNVGNSKWDMCLDDYNNYVKEYNKHYLMAQNGDLRSLSLYPYMKEKWEAVKKRLLKAYNKKMLSERQVRRVVKINMKVVNAFFK
;
A
#
# COMPACT_ATOMS: atom_id res chain seq x y z
N MET A 1 5.52 16.47 12.81
CA MET A 1 5.54 15.69 11.55
C MET A 1 4.69 14.45 11.72
N SER A 2 3.56 14.41 11.01
CA SER A 2 2.61 13.29 11.02
C SER A 2 3.17 12.11 10.21
N ALA A 3 2.83 10.86 10.57
CA ALA A 3 3.31 9.65 9.87
C ALA A 3 2.99 9.64 8.36
N ASN A 4 2.05 10.47 7.91
CA ASN A 4 1.68 10.63 6.52
C ASN A 4 2.70 11.44 5.69
N GLU A 5 3.43 12.38 6.28
CA GLU A 5 4.42 13.20 5.57
C GLU A 5 5.68 12.41 5.23
N LYS A 6 6.10 11.50 6.13
CA LYS A 6 7.25 10.61 5.89
C LYS A 6 7.05 9.64 4.72
N PHE A 7 5.80 9.42 4.29
CA PHE A 7 5.47 8.52 3.20
C PHE A 7 5.64 9.18 1.82
N LEU A 8 5.55 10.51 1.75
CA LEU A 8 5.72 11.29 0.53
C LEU A 8 7.19 11.69 0.29
N VAL A 9 8.02 11.74 1.34
CA VAL A 9 9.45 12.07 1.27
C VAL A 9 10.30 10.81 1.15
N MET A 10 10.06 10.03 0.08
CA MET A 10 10.78 8.78 -0.22
C MET A 10 11.70 8.90 -1.44
N GLU A 11 12.21 10.11 -1.73
CA GLU A 11 13.27 10.32 -2.71
C GLU A 11 14.50 10.95 -2.05
N ASN A 12 15.66 10.42 -2.43
CA ASN A 12 17.02 10.81 -2.07
C ASN A 12 17.51 10.54 -0.64
N THR A 13 18.06 9.34 -0.40
CA THR A 13 19.42 9.21 0.18
C THR A 13 20.02 7.83 -0.08
N GLY A 14 21.12 7.80 -0.83
CA GLY A 14 22.36 7.13 -0.42
C GLY A 14 22.42 5.60 -0.41
N THR A 15 23.07 5.07 -1.44
CA THR A 15 23.78 3.78 -1.54
C THR A 15 24.00 2.99 -0.24
N ALA A 16 23.31 1.86 -0.08
CA ALA A 16 23.74 0.78 0.80
C ALA A 16 23.38 -0.57 0.16
N LYS A 17 24.35 -1.51 0.14
CA LYS A 17 24.21 -2.88 -0.39
C LYS A 17 22.90 -3.52 0.06
N HIS A 18 21.95 -3.69 -0.86
CA HIS A 18 20.64 -4.27 -0.58
C HIS A 18 20.70 -5.80 -0.63
N ASN A 19 20.32 -6.44 0.47
CA ASN A 19 20.12 -7.89 0.57
C ASN A 19 19.11 -8.39 -0.46
N VAL A 20 19.40 -9.57 -1.02
CA VAL A 20 18.53 -10.34 -1.92
C VAL A 20 17.13 -10.42 -1.30
N GLY A 21 16.12 -9.91 -2.02
CA GLY A 21 14.77 -9.73 -1.51
C GLY A 21 14.19 -11.02 -0.92
N ASN A 22 13.83 -10.97 0.36
CA ASN A 22 13.12 -12.06 1.04
C ASN A 22 11.69 -12.15 0.45
N SER A 23 11.32 -13.32 -0.06
CA SER A 23 10.02 -13.61 -0.69
C SER A 23 8.81 -13.22 0.18
N LYS A 24 8.97 -13.20 1.51
CA LYS A 24 7.96 -12.75 2.46
C LYS A 24 7.45 -11.34 2.17
N TRP A 25 8.35 -10.40 1.84
CA TRP A 25 7.95 -9.01 1.59
C TRP A 25 7.28 -8.85 0.25
N ASP A 26 7.62 -9.67 -0.74
CA ASP A 26 6.92 -9.70 -2.02
C ASP A 26 5.48 -10.19 -1.85
N MET A 27 5.26 -11.26 -1.07
CA MET A 27 3.90 -11.71 -0.71
C MET A 27 3.13 -10.63 0.05
N CYS A 28 3.76 -9.95 1.01
CA CYS A 28 3.13 -8.85 1.74
C CYS A 28 2.73 -7.69 0.82
N LEU A 29 3.48 -7.45 -0.26
CA LEU A 29 3.16 -6.44 -1.26
C LEU A 29 2.06 -6.90 -2.22
N ASP A 30 1.98 -8.21 -2.50
CA ASP A 30 0.89 -8.79 -3.27
C ASP A 30 -0.43 -8.64 -2.51
N ASP A 31 -0.46 -9.00 -1.22
CA ASP A 31 -1.61 -8.79 -0.33
C ASP A 31 -1.99 -7.30 -0.28
N TYR A 32 -1.01 -6.41 -0.11
CA TYR A 32 -1.25 -4.98 -0.07
C TYR A 32 -1.93 -4.48 -1.35
N ASN A 33 -1.40 -4.87 -2.51
CA ASN A 33 -1.95 -4.51 -3.81
C ASN A 33 -3.35 -5.12 -4.04
N ASN A 34 -3.60 -6.33 -3.55
CA ASN A 34 -4.90 -6.99 -3.69
C ASN A 34 -5.97 -6.28 -2.85
N TYR A 35 -5.68 -5.93 -1.60
CA TYR A 35 -6.61 -5.13 -0.79
C TYR A 35 -6.89 -3.75 -1.40
N VAL A 36 -5.88 -3.10 -2.00
CA VAL A 36 -6.07 -1.84 -2.74
C VAL A 36 -6.98 -2.00 -3.95
N LYS A 37 -6.82 -3.08 -4.72
CA LYS A 37 -7.68 -3.35 -5.87
C LYS A 37 -9.12 -3.61 -5.45
N GLU A 38 -9.34 -4.46 -4.45
CA GLU A 38 -10.70 -4.75 -3.96
C GLU A 38 -11.34 -3.54 -3.28
N TYR A 39 -10.56 -2.73 -2.57
CA TYR A 39 -11.02 -1.43 -2.05
C TYR A 39 -11.57 -0.55 -3.18
N ASN A 40 -10.77 -0.30 -4.22
CA ASN A 40 -11.18 0.57 -5.32
C ASN A 40 -12.43 0.01 -6.05
N LYS A 41 -12.48 -1.30 -6.28
CA LYS A 41 -13.61 -1.97 -6.91
C LYS A 41 -14.90 -1.79 -6.11
N HIS A 42 -14.86 -2.11 -4.81
CA HIS A 42 -16.05 -1.99 -3.97
C HIS A 42 -16.42 -0.54 -3.67
N TYR A 43 -15.45 0.38 -3.65
CA TYR A 43 -15.74 1.81 -3.52
C TYR A 43 -16.58 2.31 -4.69
N LEU A 44 -16.17 2.02 -5.93
CA LEU A 44 -16.92 2.41 -7.13
C LEU A 44 -18.31 1.75 -7.18
N MET A 45 -18.41 0.46 -6.83
CA MET A 45 -19.69 -0.24 -6.76
C MET A 45 -20.63 0.37 -5.69
N ALA A 46 -20.08 0.73 -4.52
CA ALA A 46 -20.83 1.37 -3.46
C ALA A 46 -21.34 2.76 -3.86
N GLN A 47 -20.55 3.54 -4.61
CA GLN A 47 -21.00 4.80 -5.19
C GLN A 47 -22.18 4.62 -6.15
N ASN A 48 -22.24 3.47 -6.84
CA ASN A 48 -23.36 3.11 -7.71
C ASN A 48 -24.55 2.48 -6.96
N GLY A 49 -24.53 2.46 -5.61
CA GLY A 49 -25.63 1.95 -4.79
C GLY A 49 -25.56 0.45 -4.44
N ASP A 50 -24.45 -0.24 -4.70
CA ASP A 50 -24.28 -1.65 -4.32
C ASP A 50 -24.17 -1.81 -2.80
N LEU A 51 -25.21 -2.36 -2.18
CA LEU A 51 -25.33 -2.52 -0.73
C LEU A 51 -24.27 -3.43 -0.12
N ARG A 52 -23.85 -4.48 -0.85
CA ARG A 52 -22.80 -5.39 -0.38
C ARG A 52 -21.46 -4.65 -0.31
N SER A 53 -21.20 -3.83 -1.32
CA SER A 53 -19.96 -3.09 -1.46
C SER A 53 -19.83 -1.97 -0.44
N LEU A 54 -20.95 -1.37 0.02
CA LEU A 54 -20.97 -0.42 1.15
C LEU A 54 -20.30 -0.99 2.42
N SER A 55 -20.47 -2.28 2.66
CA SER A 55 -19.85 -2.96 3.81
C SER A 55 -18.44 -3.50 3.52
N LEU A 56 -18.13 -3.82 2.26
CA LEU A 56 -16.85 -4.43 1.88
C LEU A 56 -15.72 -3.41 1.68
N TYR A 57 -15.98 -2.24 1.09
CA TYR A 57 -14.90 -1.27 0.86
C TYR A 57 -14.25 -0.79 2.18
N PRO A 58 -14.99 -0.53 3.29
CA PRO A 58 -14.36 -0.16 4.56
C PRO A 58 -13.50 -1.30 5.13
N TYR A 59 -13.96 -2.54 5.00
CA TYR A 59 -13.19 -3.72 5.42
C TYR A 59 -11.87 -3.87 4.65
N MET A 60 -11.89 -3.68 3.33
CA MET A 60 -10.67 -3.72 2.51
C MET A 60 -9.70 -2.60 2.88
N LYS A 61 -10.23 -1.41 3.22
CA LYS A 61 -9.43 -0.30 3.76
C LYS A 61 -8.80 -0.66 5.10
N GLU A 62 -9.49 -1.34 6.00
CA GLU A 62 -8.86 -1.74 7.27
C GLU A 62 -7.70 -2.73 7.02
N LYS A 63 -7.91 -3.72 6.13
CA LYS A 63 -6.90 -4.72 5.79
C LYS A 63 -5.66 -4.11 5.15
N TRP A 64 -5.81 -3.19 4.19
CA TRP A 64 -4.65 -2.57 3.55
C TRP A 64 -3.80 -1.74 4.53
N GLU A 65 -4.41 -1.26 5.62
CA GLU A 65 -3.82 -0.27 6.53
C GLU A 65 -2.97 -1.03 7.54
N ALA A 66 -3.47 -2.20 7.96
CA ALA A 66 -2.70 -3.19 8.69
C ALA A 66 -1.46 -3.62 7.90
N VAL A 67 -1.59 -3.90 6.60
CA VAL A 67 -0.45 -4.27 5.75
C VAL A 67 0.52 -3.10 5.56
N LYS A 68 0.00 -1.88 5.31
CA LYS A 68 0.80 -0.65 5.22
C LYS A 68 1.63 -0.41 6.48
N LYS A 69 1.04 -0.58 7.67
CA LYS A 69 1.74 -0.48 8.96
C LYS A 69 2.87 -1.51 9.07
N ARG A 70 2.68 -2.75 8.60
CA ARG A 70 3.74 -3.78 8.58
C ARG A 70 4.87 -3.41 7.63
N LEU A 71 4.56 -2.95 6.43
CA LEU A 71 5.54 -2.49 5.44
C LEU A 71 6.34 -1.29 5.93
N LEU A 72 5.70 -0.33 6.62
CA LEU A 72 6.38 0.82 7.21
C LEU A 72 7.38 0.40 8.31
N LYS A 73 6.99 -0.56 9.17
CA LYS A 73 7.91 -1.14 10.16
C LYS A 73 9.11 -1.82 9.49
N ALA A 74 8.88 -2.54 8.39
CA ALA A 74 9.93 -3.21 7.61
C ALA A 74 10.89 -2.20 6.96
N TYR A 75 10.33 -1.14 6.38
CA TYR A 75 11.09 -0.04 5.79
C TYR A 75 12.00 0.65 6.81
N ASN A 76 11.46 1.01 7.98
CA ASN A 76 12.23 1.64 9.06
C ASN A 76 13.38 0.75 9.56
N LYS A 77 13.22 -0.57 9.46
CA LYS A 77 14.25 -1.57 9.79
C LYS A 77 15.18 -1.91 8.62
N LYS A 78 15.10 -1.17 7.49
CA LYS A 78 15.86 -1.40 6.25
C LYS A 78 15.73 -2.83 5.70
N MET A 79 14.57 -3.46 5.90
CA MET A 79 14.29 -4.84 5.49
C MET A 79 13.70 -4.95 4.08
N LEU A 80 13.37 -3.82 3.45
CA LEU A 80 12.84 -3.78 2.09
C LEU A 80 13.95 -3.45 1.09
N SER A 81 13.92 -4.12 -0.05
CA SER A 81 14.74 -3.73 -1.20
C SER A 81 14.20 -2.45 -1.85
N GLU A 82 15.04 -1.75 -2.59
CA GLU A 82 14.64 -0.59 -3.39
C GLU A 82 13.50 -0.93 -4.38
N ARG A 83 13.54 -2.13 -4.99
CA ARG A 83 12.45 -2.64 -5.84
C ARG A 83 11.12 -2.73 -5.08
N GLN A 84 11.16 -3.21 -3.85
CA GLN A 84 9.98 -3.34 -2.99
C GLN A 84 9.45 -1.97 -2.54
N VAL A 85 10.34 -1.03 -2.22
CA VAL A 85 9.96 0.37 -1.90
C VAL A 85 9.28 1.04 -3.10
N ARG A 86 9.85 0.93 -4.31
CA ARG A 86 9.20 1.42 -5.53
C ARG A 86 7.81 0.81 -5.74
N ARG A 87 7.64 -0.48 -5.42
CA ARG A 87 6.35 -1.17 -5.52
C ARG A 87 5.33 -0.59 -4.55
N VAL A 88 5.72 -0.26 -3.33
CA VAL A 88 4.87 0.43 -2.34
C VAL A 88 4.36 1.77 -2.88
N VAL A 89 5.25 2.61 -3.44
CA VAL A 89 4.86 3.91 -4.02
C VAL A 89 3.86 3.72 -5.16
N LYS A 90 4.14 2.81 -6.11
CA LYS A 90 3.23 2.49 -7.22
C LYS A 90 1.85 2.04 -6.74
N ILE A 91 1.78 1.26 -5.66
CA ILE A 91 0.51 0.80 -5.10
C ILE A 91 -0.27 1.98 -4.49
N ASN A 92 0.37 2.90 -3.77
CA ASN A 92 -0.31 4.05 -3.16
C ASN A 92 -0.85 5.03 -4.21
N MET A 93 -0.17 5.18 -5.35
CA MET A 93 -0.69 6.00 -6.46
C MET A 93 -2.03 5.48 -7.01
N LYS A 94 -2.29 4.17 -6.96
CA LYS A 94 -3.58 3.58 -7.40
C LYS A 94 -4.75 3.99 -6.52
N VAL A 95 -4.49 4.30 -5.26
CA VAL A 95 -5.49 4.77 -4.30
C VAL A 95 -5.92 6.18 -4.66
N VAL A 96 -4.93 7.07 -4.82
CA VAL A 96 -5.13 8.46 -5.21
C VAL A 96 -5.95 8.55 -6.50
N ASN A 97 -5.57 7.79 -7.53
CA ASN A 97 -6.27 7.81 -8.81
C ASN A 97 -7.73 7.30 -8.76
N ALA A 98 -8.13 6.53 -7.73
CA ALA A 98 -9.52 6.09 -7.59
C ALA A 98 -10.40 7.15 -6.92
N PHE A 99 -9.84 8.02 -6.09
CA PHE A 99 -10.57 9.12 -5.45
C PHE A 99 -10.72 10.36 -6.34
N PHE A 100 -9.79 10.56 -7.28
CA PHE A 100 -9.76 11.73 -8.16
C PHE A 100 -10.17 11.43 -9.62
N LYS A 101 -10.83 10.30 -9.85
CA LYS A 101 -11.46 9.96 -11.13
C LYS A 101 -12.93 10.37 -11.10
#